data_AF-A0A0C9VKJ6-F1
#
_entry.id   AF-A0A0C9VKJ6-F1
#
_cell.length_a   1.000
_cell.length_b   1.000
_cell.length_c   1.000
_cell.angle_alpha   90.00
_cell.angle_beta   90.00
_cell.angle_gamma   90.00
#
_symmetry.space_group_name_H-M   'P 1'
#
loop_
_entity.id
_entity.type
_entity.pdbx_description
1 polymer ?
#
loop_
_entity_poly.entity_id
_entity_poly.type
_entity_poly.pdbx_seq_one_letter_code
_entity_poly.pdbx_strand_id
1 'polypeptide(L)'
;MLSSELHRLEITCNPGKFAVFNPPAGETCHTWAKEFVDVFGGYIDNPNATESCRYCQYRIGDEFFEPLNARFKNRWKDLFVVFAYFCANVIFTIITSRFLRWSKR
;
A
#
# COMPACT_ATOMS: atom_id res chain seq x y z
N MET A 1 -0.27 -1.59 -11.81
CA MET A 1 -0.97 -1.15 -10.58
C MET A 1 0.12 -0.79 -9.58
N LEU A 2 0.09 0.34 -8.88
CA LEU A 2 1.22 0.75 -8.01
C LEU A 2 1.56 -0.28 -6.92
N SER A 3 0.55 -1.01 -6.43
CA SER A 3 0.72 -2.11 -5.46
C SER A 3 1.39 -3.37 -6.01
N SER A 4 1.57 -3.52 -7.33
CA SER A 4 2.35 -4.64 -7.89
C SER A 4 3.84 -4.36 -7.94
N GLU A 5 4.24 -3.10 -8.13
CA GLU A 5 5.65 -2.70 -8.25
C GLU A 5 6.36 -2.65 -6.90
N LEU A 6 5.64 -2.28 -5.84
CA LEU A 6 6.17 -2.23 -4.47
C LEU A 6 5.95 -3.54 -3.68
N HIS A 7 5.39 -4.56 -4.32
CA HIS A 7 5.10 -5.83 -3.66
C HIS A 7 6.40 -6.53 -3.23
N ARG A 8 6.52 -6.88 -1.95
CA ARG A 8 7.76 -7.38 -1.32
C ARG A 8 9.00 -6.51 -1.45
N LEU A 9 8.85 -5.22 -1.76
CA LEU A 9 10.01 -4.33 -1.74
C LEU A 9 10.34 -3.97 -0.28
N GLU A 10 11.57 -4.26 0.14
CA GLU A 10 12.08 -3.85 1.45
C GLU A 10 12.27 -2.34 1.45
N ILE A 11 11.63 -1.66 2.40
CA ILE A 11 11.70 -0.20 2.52
C ILE A 11 12.85 0.14 3.46
N THR A 12 13.83 0.88 2.94
CA THR A 12 14.83 1.55 3.79
C THR A 12 14.48 3.04 3.90
N CYS A 13 14.09 3.48 5.09
CA CYS A 13 13.88 4.89 5.39
C CYS A 13 15.17 5.71 5.21
N ASN A 14 15.03 6.89 4.58
CA ASN A 14 16.08 7.90 4.49
C ASN A 14 16.15 8.68 5.84
N PRO A 15 17.32 9.19 6.30
CA PRO A 15 17.49 10.04 7.49
C PRO A 15 16.37 11.05 7.79
N GLY A 16 15.80 11.72 6.77
CA GLY A 16 14.73 12.70 6.94
C GLY A 16 13.30 12.13 7.09
N LYS A 17 13.13 10.81 7.04
CA LYS A 17 11.84 10.12 7.14
C LYS A 17 11.71 9.26 8.40
N PHE A 18 12.74 9.23 9.24
CA PHE A 18 12.65 8.60 10.54
C PHE A 18 11.84 9.48 11.49
N ALA A 19 10.94 8.85 12.24
CA ALA A 19 10.37 9.47 13.43
C ALA A 19 11.45 9.46 14.51
N VAL A 20 11.84 10.65 14.96
CA VAL A 20 12.83 10.82 16.02
C VAL A 20 12.13 11.04 17.35
N PHE A 21 12.43 10.19 18.33
CA PHE A 21 11.90 10.32 19.70
C PHE A 21 12.97 9.99 20.74
N ASN A 22 12.73 10.38 21.98
CA ASN A 22 13.62 10.08 23.11
C ASN A 22 12.87 9.15 24.09
N PRO A 23 13.46 8.00 24.45
CA PRO A 23 12.89 7.09 25.42
C PRO A 23 13.08 7.65 26.85
N PRO A 24 12.34 7.15 27.84
CA PRO A 24 12.52 7.50 29.25
C PRO A 24 13.94 7.15 29.74
N ALA A 25 14.40 7.84 30.78
CA ALA A 25 15.73 7.61 31.35
C ALA A 25 15.89 6.16 31.83
N GLY A 26 16.90 5.47 31.27
CA GLY A 26 17.26 4.10 31.64
C GLY A 26 16.79 3.00 30.68
N GLU A 27 16.03 3.34 29.64
CA GLU A 27 15.59 2.38 28.61
C GLU A 27 16.28 2.64 27.26
N THR A 28 16.45 1.58 26.45
CA THR A 28 16.95 1.70 25.07
C THR A 28 15.79 1.94 24.10
N CYS A 29 16.10 2.52 22.94
CA CYS A 29 15.14 2.69 21.84
C CYS A 29 14.40 1.40 21.54
N HIS A 30 15.13 0.29 21.49
CA HIS A 30 14.54 -1.02 21.22
C HIS A 30 13.62 -1.46 22.36
N THR A 31 14.02 -1.39 23.63
CA THR A 31 13.17 -1.90 24.72
C THR A 31 11.87 -1.11 24.85
N TRP A 32 11.94 0.21 24.69
CA TRP A 32 10.77 1.08 24.80
C TRP A 32 9.82 0.94 23.60
N ALA A 33 10.37 0.91 22.37
CA ALA A 33 9.55 0.83 21.17
C ALA A 33 9.23 -0.60 20.72
N LYS A 34 9.76 -1.65 21.38
CA LYS A 34 9.52 -3.05 20.99
C LYS A 34 8.03 -3.38 20.90
N GLU A 35 7.27 -3.06 21.94
CA GLU A 35 5.83 -3.32 21.98
C GLU A 35 5.10 -2.54 20.87
N PHE A 36 5.54 -1.30 20.60
CA PHE A 36 5.00 -0.49 19.51
C PHE A 36 5.30 -1.10 18.14
N VAL A 37 6.53 -1.54 17.89
CA VAL A 37 6.94 -2.18 16.64
C VAL A 37 6.26 -3.54 16.45
N ASP A 38 6.04 -4.31 17.51
CA ASP A 38 5.33 -5.59 17.44
C ASP A 38 3.85 -5.42 17.06
N VAL A 39 3.21 -4.32 17.50
CA VAL A 39 1.79 -4.03 17.20
C VAL A 39 1.61 -3.32 15.86
N PHE A 40 2.39 -2.28 15.60
CA PHE A 40 2.23 -1.41 14.42
C PHE A 40 3.13 -1.79 13.24
N GLY A 41 4.15 -2.62 13.46
CA GLY A 41 5.15 -2.95 12.47
C GLY A 41 6.27 -1.91 12.36
N GLY A 42 7.05 -2.02 11.28
CA GLY A 42 8.21 -1.16 11.03
C GLY A 42 9.51 -1.71 11.62
N TYR A 43 10.51 -0.83 11.75
CA TYR A 43 11.83 -1.19 12.28
C TYR A 43 12.56 0.02 12.88
N ILE A 44 13.59 -0.26 13.69
CA ILE A 44 14.43 0.74 14.37
C ILE A 44 15.86 0.63 13.85
N ASP A 45 16.45 1.76 13.46
CA ASP A 45 17.82 1.82 12.91
C ASP A 45 18.90 1.76 14.02
N ASN A 46 18.61 2.37 15.18
CA ASN A 46 19.53 2.48 16.32
C ASN A 46 18.98 1.83 17.61
N PRO A 47 18.95 0.49 17.71
CA PRO A 47 18.31 -0.22 18.83
C PRO A 47 18.96 0.05 20.20
N ASN A 48 20.26 0.33 20.24
CA ASN A 48 21.04 0.51 21.47
C ASN A 48 21.12 1.97 21.95
N ALA A 49 20.58 2.93 21.20
CA ALA A 49 20.63 4.32 21.61
C ALA A 49 19.66 4.57 22.77
N THR A 50 19.99 5.53 23.62
CA THR A 50 19.13 6.01 24.73
C THR A 50 18.59 7.42 24.46
N GLU A 51 18.98 8.02 23.34
CA GLU A 51 18.57 9.34 22.88
C GLU A 51 18.50 9.33 21.34
N SER A 52 17.64 10.15 20.75
CA SER A 52 17.46 10.30 19.29
C SER A 52 17.15 8.97 18.56
N CYS A 53 16.20 8.20 19.08
CA CYS A 53 15.75 6.95 18.46
C CYS A 53 15.15 7.22 17.08
N ARG A 54 15.54 6.43 16.09
CA ARG A 54 15.10 6.53 14.70
C ARG A 54 14.19 5.35 14.38
N TYR A 55 12.89 5.63 14.31
CA TYR A 55 11.88 4.64 13.95
C TYR A 55 11.38 4.86 12.52
N CYS A 56 11.29 3.77 11.77
CA CYS A 56 10.70 3.72 10.44
C CYS A 56 9.39 2.93 10.53
N GLN A 57 8.29 3.55 10.10
CA GLN A 57 6.94 2.99 10.21
C GLN A 57 6.70 1.78 9.30
N TYR A 58 7.41 1.70 8.17
CA TYR A 58 7.18 0.68 7.15
C TYR A 58 8.44 -0.12 6.91
N ARG A 59 8.32 -1.45 6.94
CA ARG A 59 9.41 -2.38 6.60
C ARG A 59 9.25 -2.94 5.19
N ILE A 60 8.01 -3.12 4.75
CA ILE A 60 7.67 -3.66 3.42
C ILE A 60 6.68 -2.73 2.74
N GLY A 61 6.85 -2.52 1.43
CA GLY A 61 5.92 -1.73 0.61
C GLY A 61 4.45 -2.18 0.70
N ASP A 62 4.21 -3.44 1.03
CA ASP A 62 2.87 -3.99 1.23
C ASP A 62 2.12 -3.40 2.43
N GLU A 63 2.83 -3.05 3.51
CA GLU A 63 2.26 -2.44 4.73
C GLU A 63 1.71 -1.03 4.44
N PHE A 64 2.27 -0.34 3.45
CA PHE A 64 1.76 0.97 2.99
C PHE A 64 0.40 0.84 2.28
N PHE A 65 0.15 -0.26 1.57
CA PHE A 65 -1.08 -0.45 0.78
C PHE A 65 -2.21 -1.14 1.55
N GLU A 66 -1.95 -1.68 2.75
CA GLU A 66 -2.97 -2.24 3.64
C GLU A 66 -4.10 -1.24 3.99
N PRO A 67 -3.82 -0.04 4.53
CA PRO A 67 -4.87 0.93 4.84
C PRO A 67 -5.58 1.46 3.59
N LEU A 68 -4.91 1.45 2.44
CA LEU A 68 -5.48 1.87 1.16
C LEU A 68 -6.43 0.82 0.54
N ASN A 69 -6.61 -0.35 1.18
CA ASN A 69 -7.39 -1.48 0.70
C ASN A 69 -6.96 -1.98 -0.71
N ALA A 70 -5.78 -1.54 -1.18
CA ALA A 70 -5.20 -1.89 -2.47
C ALA A 70 -4.44 -3.22 -2.36
N ARG A 71 -5.12 -4.22 -1.79
CA ARG A 71 -4.54 -5.54 -1.54
C ARG A 71 -4.20 -6.23 -2.87
N PHE A 72 -2.99 -6.77 -2.97
CA PHE A 72 -2.51 -7.55 -4.11
C PHE A 72 -3.47 -8.69 -4.52
N LYS A 73 -4.23 -9.24 -3.55
CA LYS A 73 -5.25 -10.27 -3.77
C LYS A 73 -6.42 -9.80 -4.65
N ASN A 74 -6.76 -8.51 -4.62
CA ASN A 74 -7.91 -7.96 -5.35
C ASN A 74 -7.59 -7.52 -6.79
N ARG A 75 -6.31 -7.54 -7.19
CA ARG A 75 -5.85 -7.21 -8.55
C ARG A 75 -6.74 -7.79 -9.65
N TRP A 76 -7.05 -9.08 -9.54
CA TRP A 76 -7.82 -9.79 -10.57
C TRP A 76 -9.28 -9.32 -10.62
N LYS A 77 -9.87 -8.99 -9.47
CA LYS A 77 -11.23 -8.45 -9.40
C LYS A 77 -11.29 -7.06 -10.04
N ASP A 78 -10.33 -6.21 -9.72
CA ASP A 78 -10.32 -4.83 -10.21
C ASP A 78 -10.05 -4.78 -11.72
N LEU A 79 -9.16 -5.65 -12.22
CA LEU A 79 -8.93 -5.82 -13.66
C LEU A 79 -10.18 -6.37 -14.38
N PHE A 80 -10.88 -7.32 -13.76
CA PHE A 80 -12.12 -7.87 -14.30
C PHE A 80 -13.24 -6.82 -14.39
N VAL A 81 -13.38 -5.94 -13.39
CA VAL A 81 -14.39 -4.87 -13.42
C VAL A 81 -14.15 -3.91 -14.59
N VAL A 82 -12.90 -3.50 -14.81
CA VAL A 82 -12.53 -2.64 -15.95
C VAL A 82 -12.79 -3.34 -17.28
N PHE A 83 -12.43 -4.62 -17.38
CA PHE A 83 -12.69 -5.43 -18.57
C PHE A 83 -14.18 -5.60 -18.85
N ALA A 84 -14.99 -5.90 -17.82
CA ALA A 84 -16.44 -6.03 -17.94
C ALA A 84 -17.10 -4.71 -18.39
N TYR A 85 -16.65 -3.57 -17.84
CA TYR A 85 -17.10 -2.25 -18.27
C TYR A 85 -16.79 -1.99 -19.75
N PHE A 86 -15.57 -2.30 -20.21
CA PHE A 86 -15.19 -2.17 -21.61
C PHE A 86 -16.09 -3.02 -22.52
N CYS A 87 -16.26 -4.31 -22.20
CA CYS A 87 -17.10 -5.23 -22.95
C CYS A 87 -18.56 -4.77 -23.01
N ALA A 88 -19.12 -4.30 -21.90
CA ALA A 88 -20.49 -3.78 -21.84
C ALA A 88 -20.67 -2.56 -22.76
N ASN A 89 -19.72 -1.62 -22.76
CA ASN A 89 -19.76 -0.44 -23.64
C ASN A 89 -19.66 -0.81 -25.12
N VAL A 90 -18.79 -1.75 -25.48
CA VAL A 90 -18.66 -2.26 -26.86
C VAL A 90 -19.97 -2.92 -27.31
N ILE A 91 -20.55 -3.80 -26.48
CA ILE A 91 -21.82 -4.48 -26.77
C ILE A 91 -22.95 -3.44 -26.95
N PHE A 92 -23.05 -2.48 -26.03
CA PHE A 92 -24.07 -1.42 -26.10
C PHE A 92 -23.94 -0.60 -27.38
N THR A 93 -22.72 -0.25 -27.77
CA THR A 93 -22.44 0.50 -29.01
C THR A 93 -22.82 -0.31 -30.25
N ILE A 94 -22.48 -1.60 -30.29
CA ILE A 94 -22.84 -2.49 -31.40
C ILE A 94 -24.36 -2.63 -31.51
N ILE A 95 -25.05 -2.90 -30.40
CA ILE A 95 -26.52 -3.05 -30.36
C ILE A 95 -27.19 -1.76 -30.84
N THR A 96 -26.79 -0.62 -30.27
CA THR A 96 -27.36 0.70 -30.63
C THR A 96 -27.11 1.00 -32.11
N SER A 97 -25.90 0.77 -32.62
CA SER A 97 -25.60 1.00 -34.03
C SER A 97 -26.41 0.11 -34.98
N ARG A 98 -26.67 -1.15 -34.59
CA ARG A 98 -27.50 -2.07 -35.39
C ARG A 98 -28.98 -1.70 -35.32
N PHE A 99 -29.48 -1.35 -34.14
CA PHE A 99 -30.86 -0.90 -33.96
C PHE A 99 -31.14 0.38 -34.77
N LEU A 100 -30.25 1.36 -34.69
CA LEU A 100 -30.36 2.60 -35.48
C LEU A 100 -30.27 2.34 -36.99
N ARG A 101 -29.45 1.39 -37.45
CA ARG A 101 -29.41 1.00 -38.88
C ARG A 101 -30.68 0.27 -39.32
N TRP A 102 -31.29 -0.54 -38.45
CA TRP A 102 -32.52 -1.26 -38.75
C TRP A 102 -33.72 -0.31 -38.80
N SER A 103 -33.84 0.62 -37.85
CA SER A 103 -34.91 1.63 -37.81
C SER A 103 -34.88 2.64 -38.97
N LYS A 104 -33.75 2.78 -39.66
CA LYS A 104 -33.58 3.72 -40.78
C LYS A 104 -33.90 3.10 -42.14
N ARG A 105 -34.23 1.81 -42.18
CA ARG A 105 -34.64 1.05 -43.37
C ARG A 105 -36.14 0.78 -43.30
#